data_AF-A0A935GFH7-F1
#
_entry.id   AF-A0A935GFH7-F1
#
_cell.length_a   1.000
_cell.length_b   1.000
_cell.length_c   1.000
_cell.angle_alpha   90.00
_cell.angle_beta   90.00
_cell.angle_gamma   90.00
#
_symmetry.space_group_name_H-M   'P 1'
#
loop_
_entity.id
_entity.type
_entity.pdbx_description
1 polymer ?
#
loop_
_entity_poly.entity_id
_entity_poly.type
_entity_poly.pdbx_seq_one_letter_code
_entity_poly.pdbx_strand_id
1 'polypeptide(L)'
;MNEINFLDLPLEVAITQLPQAEVKAKKITINKCKLLKKELEITTIRDLINHFPYRFYDKREFKKIKEASHYFNQYILLTGYFKEFYEENLGKRRVMKGIFADASGIIEITWFNHYGWVKEKIKTNIQYVLFGRVSYYKNYYIAHPEIKTLEKFLQSEEYKHLYPIYSTTERLAKAGLNSDGIMSFIKIVLPQAMKYIKEPYPNELLKDAKLVSITEAYQNIHFPKTEKDYEKALYRMKFSEAFDLQIFYAYQNVVRDKQQTPYRFTKVGKLFNEFYNKHLPFELTKAQKKVIREIWEDLRSGRQMNRLLQGDVGSGKTIVALMSILLAIDNGYQACLMAPTELLAQQHFKTISKLLKGLPVEVDLLVGSTPKKEKLSIKRFIRR
;
A
#
# COMPACT_ATOMS: atom_id res chain seq x y z
N MET A 1 1.59 2.03 -35.92
CA MET A 1 0.44 1.51 -35.16
C MET A 1 1.00 0.95 -33.87
N ASN A 2 0.79 1.61 -32.73
CA ASN A 2 1.25 1.10 -31.44
C ASN A 2 0.42 -0.14 -31.10
N GLU A 3 0.97 -1.33 -31.30
CA GLU A 3 0.39 -2.55 -30.74
C GLU A 3 0.19 -2.32 -29.24
N ILE A 4 -1.06 -2.45 -28.79
CA ILE A 4 -1.38 -2.33 -27.36
C ILE A 4 -0.62 -3.45 -26.65
N ASN A 5 0.22 -3.08 -25.68
CA ASN A 5 0.98 -4.04 -24.88
C ASN A 5 0.02 -5.05 -24.25
N PHE A 6 0.31 -6.35 -24.36
CA PHE A 6 -0.50 -7.43 -23.78
C PHE A 6 -0.85 -7.18 -22.30
N LEU A 7 0.06 -6.56 -21.54
CA LEU A 7 -0.13 -6.21 -20.14
C LEU A 7 -1.29 -5.23 -19.90
N ASP A 8 -1.53 -4.34 -20.85
CA ASP A 8 -2.46 -3.22 -20.71
C ASP A 8 -3.78 -3.49 -21.48
N LEU A 9 -3.91 -4.69 -22.08
CA LEU A 9 -5.17 -5.13 -22.68
C LEU A 9 -6.24 -5.34 -21.59
N PRO A 10 -7.50 -4.98 -21.87
CA PRO A 10 -8.63 -5.36 -21.03
C PRO A 10 -8.66 -6.88 -20.83
N LEU A 11 -8.93 -7.32 -19.61
CA LEU A 11 -8.94 -8.74 -19.25
C LEU A 11 -9.86 -9.59 -20.14
N GLU A 12 -10.98 -9.04 -20.59
CA GLU A 12 -11.91 -9.72 -21.49
C GLU A 12 -11.28 -10.03 -22.85
N VAL A 13 -10.40 -9.15 -23.33
CA VAL A 13 -9.67 -9.30 -24.59
C VAL A 13 -8.46 -10.21 -24.39
N ALA A 14 -7.69 -9.97 -23.32
CA ALA A 14 -6.45 -10.68 -23.04
C ALA A 14 -6.65 -12.20 -22.89
N ILE A 15 -7.78 -12.65 -22.33
CA ILE A 15 -8.09 -14.09 -22.24
C ILE A 15 -8.11 -14.77 -23.61
N THR A 16 -8.52 -14.09 -24.68
CA THR A 16 -8.58 -14.70 -26.01
C THR A 16 -7.18 -14.99 -26.58
N GLN A 17 -6.15 -14.31 -26.06
CA GLN A 17 -4.75 -14.49 -26.44
C GLN A 17 -3.98 -15.47 -25.54
N LEU A 18 -4.61 -15.97 -24.46
CA LEU A 18 -4.03 -16.98 -23.57
C LEU A 18 -4.16 -18.40 -24.16
N PRO A 19 -3.37 -19.38 -23.67
CA PRO A 19 -3.50 -20.78 -24.05
C PRO A 19 -4.93 -21.31 -23.80
N GLN A 20 -5.69 -21.49 -24.88
CA GLN A 20 -7.13 -21.78 -24.77
C GLN A 20 -7.45 -23.11 -24.09
N ALA A 21 -6.55 -24.10 -24.19
CA ALA A 21 -6.69 -25.37 -23.47
C ALA A 21 -6.68 -25.17 -21.95
N GLU A 22 -5.78 -24.34 -21.44
CA GLU A 22 -5.63 -24.06 -20.00
C GLU A 22 -6.76 -23.17 -19.48
N VAL A 23 -7.14 -22.14 -20.24
CA VAL A 23 -8.28 -21.26 -19.94
C VAL A 23 -9.56 -22.06 -19.77
N LYS A 24 -9.84 -22.98 -20.72
CA LYS A 24 -11.01 -23.88 -20.65
C LYS A 24 -10.91 -24.84 -19.47
N ALA A 25 -9.74 -25.48 -19.27
CA ALA A 25 -9.54 -26.41 -18.17
C ALA A 25 -9.76 -25.77 -16.78
N LYS A 26 -9.36 -24.50 -16.61
CA LYS A 26 -9.54 -23.74 -15.36
C LYS A 26 -10.87 -22.97 -15.30
N LYS A 27 -11.75 -23.13 -16.29
CA LYS A 27 -13.06 -22.47 -16.36
C LYS A 27 -12.95 -20.94 -16.19
N ILE A 28 -11.94 -20.32 -16.80
CA ILE A 28 -11.78 -18.87 -16.80
C ILE A 28 -12.65 -18.32 -17.95
N THR A 29 -13.58 -17.42 -17.63
CA THR A 29 -14.58 -16.91 -18.58
C THR A 29 -14.60 -15.39 -18.61
N ILE A 30 -15.13 -14.81 -19.68
CA ILE A 30 -15.32 -13.35 -19.80
C ILE A 30 -16.15 -12.80 -18.63
N ASN A 31 -17.18 -13.53 -18.19
CA ASN A 31 -18.00 -13.13 -17.05
C ASN A 31 -17.20 -13.04 -15.74
N LYS A 32 -16.22 -13.94 -15.55
CA LYS A 32 -15.29 -13.88 -14.41
C LYS A 32 -14.42 -12.63 -14.45
N CYS A 33 -13.95 -12.21 -15.63
CA CYS A 33 -13.19 -10.96 -15.78
C CYS A 33 -14.03 -9.72 -15.49
N LYS A 34 -15.25 -9.67 -16.01
CA LYS A 34 -16.19 -8.59 -15.68
C LYS A 34 -16.45 -8.50 -14.16
N LEU A 35 -16.50 -9.65 -13.48
CA LEU A 35 -16.68 -9.69 -12.03
C LEU A 35 -15.43 -9.22 -11.27
N LEU A 36 -14.22 -9.60 -11.71
CA LEU A 36 -12.96 -9.10 -11.14
C LEU A 36 -12.87 -7.57 -11.25
N LYS A 37 -13.23 -7.02 -12.40
CA LYS A 37 -13.32 -5.57 -12.62
C LYS A 37 -14.31 -4.89 -11.66
N LYS A 38 -15.48 -5.49 -11.46
CA LYS A 38 -16.53 -4.91 -10.61
C LYS A 38 -16.21 -4.97 -9.12
N GLU A 39 -15.55 -6.04 -8.67
CA GLU A 39 -15.38 -6.33 -7.23
C GLU A 39 -14.00 -5.94 -6.70
N LEU A 40 -12.96 -5.94 -7.55
CA LEU A 40 -11.57 -5.67 -7.16
C LEU A 40 -10.88 -4.60 -8.04
N GLU A 41 -11.62 -3.96 -8.95
CA GLU A 41 -11.07 -2.96 -9.90
C GLU A 41 -9.95 -3.50 -10.80
N ILE A 42 -9.83 -4.81 -10.92
CA ILE A 42 -8.83 -5.45 -11.78
C ILE A 42 -9.36 -5.42 -13.22
N THR A 43 -8.75 -4.59 -14.08
CA THR A 43 -9.21 -4.36 -15.45
C THR A 43 -8.29 -4.93 -16.51
N THR A 44 -7.00 -5.03 -16.23
CA THR A 44 -5.95 -5.46 -17.18
C THR A 44 -5.18 -6.67 -16.68
N ILE A 45 -4.35 -7.26 -17.55
CA ILE A 45 -3.38 -8.30 -17.16
C ILE A 45 -2.41 -7.74 -16.10
N ARG A 46 -1.95 -6.49 -16.25
CA ARG A 46 -1.07 -5.81 -15.30
C ARG A 46 -1.70 -5.73 -13.92
N ASP A 47 -2.98 -5.35 -13.84
CA ASP A 47 -3.70 -5.30 -12.56
C ASP A 47 -3.76 -6.68 -11.91
N LEU A 48 -4.01 -7.74 -12.71
CA LEU A 48 -4.13 -9.11 -12.21
C LEU A 48 -2.81 -9.64 -11.65
N ILE A 49 -1.68 -9.40 -12.33
CA ILE A 49 -0.36 -9.79 -11.82
C ILE A 49 0.15 -8.87 -10.69
N ASN A 50 -0.47 -7.71 -10.48
CA ASN A 50 -0.19 -6.86 -9.32
C ASN A 50 -1.15 -7.15 -8.14
N HIS A 51 -2.11 -8.06 -8.30
CA HIS A 51 -2.94 -8.56 -7.21
C HIS A 51 -2.17 -9.60 -6.39
N PHE A 52 -1.28 -9.10 -5.54
CA PHE A 52 -0.37 -9.94 -4.75
C PHE A 52 -1.09 -10.74 -3.66
N PRO A 53 -0.59 -11.94 -3.31
CA PRO A 53 -1.07 -12.67 -2.15
C PRO A 53 -0.72 -11.94 -0.86
N TYR A 54 -1.64 -11.92 0.11
CA TYR A 54 -1.44 -11.27 1.41
C TYR A 54 -0.85 -12.21 2.47
N ARG A 55 -0.84 -13.52 2.21
CA ARG A 55 -0.31 -14.54 3.10
C ARG A 55 0.12 -15.77 2.30
N PHE A 56 1.09 -16.50 2.84
CA PHE A 56 1.47 -17.83 2.37
C PHE A 56 1.25 -18.86 3.46
N TYR A 57 0.88 -20.07 3.07
CA TYR A 57 0.85 -21.23 3.95
C TYR A 57 1.81 -22.30 3.46
N ASP A 58 2.54 -22.91 4.39
CA ASP A 58 3.37 -24.06 4.06
C ASP A 58 2.53 -25.34 4.06
N LYS A 59 2.22 -25.84 2.86
CA LYS A 59 1.50 -27.10 2.64
C LYS A 59 2.43 -28.22 2.16
N ARG A 60 3.75 -28.09 2.36
CA ARG A 60 4.75 -29.06 1.84
C ARG A 60 5.00 -30.23 2.79
N GLU A 61 4.77 -30.03 4.09
CA GLU A 61 5.11 -30.99 5.12
C GLU A 61 3.88 -31.40 5.94
N PHE A 62 3.64 -32.72 6.03
CA PHE A 62 2.64 -33.26 6.94
C PHE A 62 3.19 -33.27 8.37
N LYS A 63 2.44 -32.65 9.28
CA LYS A 63 2.72 -32.70 10.71
C LYS A 63 2.05 -33.91 11.35
N LYS A 64 2.60 -34.37 12.47
CA LYS A 64 2.00 -35.45 13.27
C LYS A 64 0.97 -34.88 14.22
N ILE A 65 -0.14 -35.58 14.40
CA ILE A 65 -1.19 -35.17 15.33
C ILE A 65 -0.67 -35.03 16.77
N LYS A 66 0.24 -35.93 17.20
CA LYS A 66 0.87 -35.86 18.53
C LYS A 66 1.60 -34.54 18.81
N GLU A 67 2.06 -33.85 17.76
CA GLU A 67 2.80 -32.59 17.84
C GLU A 67 1.90 -31.36 17.74
N ALA A 68 0.56 -31.54 17.66
CA ALA A 68 -0.38 -30.42 17.49
C ALA A 68 -0.22 -29.32 18.55
N SER A 69 0.21 -29.67 19.77
CA SER A 69 0.48 -28.71 20.85
C SER A 69 1.57 -27.69 20.51
N HIS A 70 2.59 -28.09 19.76
CA HIS A 70 3.68 -27.20 19.32
C HIS A 70 3.22 -26.16 18.30
N TYR A 71 2.08 -26.40 17.65
CA TYR A 71 1.52 -25.58 16.58
C TYR A 71 0.31 -24.76 17.03
N PHE A 72 0.17 -24.48 18.33
CA PHE A 72 -0.93 -23.66 18.85
C PHE A 72 -1.07 -22.35 18.08
N ASN A 73 -2.29 -22.07 17.60
CA ASN A 73 -2.65 -20.89 16.80
C ASN A 73 -1.97 -20.82 15.42
N GLN A 74 -1.36 -21.91 14.95
CA GLN A 74 -0.76 -22.03 13.61
C GLN A 74 -1.60 -22.92 12.71
N TYR A 75 -1.47 -22.74 11.40
CA TYR A 75 -2.07 -23.64 10.41
C TYR A 75 -1.15 -24.82 10.17
N ILE A 76 -1.69 -26.03 10.20
CA ILE A 76 -0.94 -27.26 9.94
C ILE A 76 -1.62 -28.10 8.87
N LEU A 77 -0.81 -28.93 8.21
CA LEU A 77 -1.26 -29.95 7.28
C LEU A 77 -1.18 -31.31 7.95
N LEU A 78 -2.30 -32.04 8.00
CA LEU A 78 -2.39 -33.39 8.57
C LEU A 78 -2.87 -34.38 7.51
N THR A 79 -2.50 -35.66 7.66
CA THR A 79 -3.04 -36.75 6.86
C THR A 79 -3.49 -37.90 7.76
N GLY A 80 -4.58 -38.58 7.38
CA GLY A 80 -5.20 -39.59 8.24
C GLY A 80 -6.63 -39.92 7.83
N TYR A 81 -7.37 -40.52 8.75
CA TYR A 81 -8.72 -41.04 8.55
C TYR A 81 -9.67 -40.49 9.61
N PHE A 82 -10.94 -40.30 9.24
CA PHE A 82 -11.98 -40.02 10.22
C PHE A 82 -12.46 -41.34 10.83
N LYS A 83 -12.40 -41.45 12.16
CA LYS A 83 -12.88 -42.65 12.89
C LYS A 83 -14.37 -42.58 13.16
N GLU A 84 -14.81 -41.44 13.67
CA GLU A 84 -16.16 -41.26 14.16
C GLU A 84 -16.61 -39.81 13.97
N PHE A 85 -17.92 -39.65 13.83
CA PHE A 85 -18.58 -38.36 13.84
C PHE A 85 -19.72 -38.35 14.84
N TYR A 86 -19.83 -37.29 15.63
CA TYR A 86 -20.92 -37.10 16.57
C TYR A 86 -21.34 -35.63 16.63
N GLU A 87 -22.57 -35.39 17.07
CA GLU A 87 -23.08 -34.04 17.33
C GLU A 87 -23.01 -33.74 18.82
N GLU A 88 -22.52 -32.56 19.17
CA GLU A 88 -22.49 -32.08 20.55
C GLU A 88 -23.34 -30.81 20.68
N ASN A 89 -24.13 -30.74 21.74
CA ASN A 89 -24.94 -29.57 22.07
C ASN A 89 -24.11 -28.60 22.93
N LEU A 90 -23.68 -27.48 22.36
CA LEU A 90 -23.05 -26.36 23.07
C LEU A 90 -24.12 -25.29 23.35
N GLY A 91 -24.94 -25.54 24.37
CA GLY A 91 -26.06 -24.66 24.74
C GLY A 91 -27.14 -24.62 23.66
N LYS A 92 -27.43 -23.42 23.11
CA LYS A 92 -28.42 -23.24 22.04
C LYS A 92 -27.90 -23.61 20.64
N ARG A 93 -26.61 -23.96 20.49
CA ARG A 93 -26.00 -24.27 19.20
C ARG A 93 -25.58 -25.74 19.15
N ARG A 94 -25.88 -26.40 18.03
CA ARG A 94 -25.37 -27.73 17.72
C ARG A 94 -24.06 -27.61 16.95
N VAL A 95 -23.08 -28.43 17.30
CA VAL A 95 -21.83 -28.52 16.55
C VAL A 95 -21.60 -29.96 16.13
N MET A 96 -21.01 -30.12 14.95
CA MET A 96 -20.56 -31.42 14.47
C MET A 96 -19.09 -31.59 14.83
N LYS A 97 -18.75 -32.75 15.38
CA LYS A 97 -17.38 -33.13 15.70
C LYS A 97 -17.00 -34.40 14.97
N GLY A 98 -15.76 -34.46 14.51
CA GLY A 98 -15.16 -35.61 13.85
C GLY A 98 -13.83 -35.95 14.51
N ILE A 99 -13.63 -37.21 14.86
CA ILE A 99 -12.35 -37.70 15.39
C ILE A 99 -11.45 -38.06 14.21
N PHE A 100 -10.41 -37.27 14.00
CA PHE A 100 -9.41 -37.53 12.96
C PHE A 100 -8.19 -38.20 13.57
N ALA A 101 -7.68 -39.25 12.92
CA ALA A 101 -6.63 -40.07 13.44
C ALA A 101 -5.52 -40.33 12.40
N ASP A 102 -4.28 -40.31 12.87
CA ASP A 102 -3.10 -40.77 12.17
C ASP A 102 -2.40 -41.87 13.00
N ALA A 103 -1.20 -42.29 12.60
CA ALA A 103 -0.42 -43.29 13.34
C ALA A 103 0.10 -42.78 14.71
N SER A 104 0.06 -41.47 14.96
CA SER A 104 0.65 -40.81 16.13
C SER A 104 -0.37 -40.47 17.21
N GLY A 105 -1.65 -40.25 16.85
CA GLY A 105 -2.69 -39.87 17.79
C GLY A 105 -4.02 -39.51 17.13
N ILE A 106 -4.87 -38.83 17.90
CA ILE A 106 -6.18 -38.35 17.47
C ILE A 106 -6.33 -36.85 17.74
N ILE A 107 -7.07 -36.16 16.89
CA ILE A 107 -7.43 -34.75 17.03
C ILE A 107 -8.91 -34.55 16.71
N GLU A 108 -9.55 -33.64 17.45
CA GLU A 108 -10.94 -33.31 17.21
C GLU A 108 -11.05 -32.26 16.08
N ILE A 109 -11.95 -32.51 15.14
CA ILE A 109 -12.31 -31.56 14.09
C ILE A 109 -13.72 -31.04 14.36
N THR A 110 -13.90 -29.73 14.38
CA THR A 110 -15.18 -29.11 14.75
C THR A 110 -15.73 -28.27 13.60
N TRP A 111 -17.03 -28.43 13.30
CA TRP A 111 -17.76 -27.57 12.37
C TRP A 111 -18.91 -26.85 13.09
N PHE A 112 -18.88 -25.53 13.06
CA PHE A 112 -19.91 -24.64 13.61
C PHE A 112 -20.90 -24.23 12.50
N ASN A 113 -22.19 -24.55 12.69
CA ASN A 113 -23.27 -24.23 11.74
C ASN A 113 -23.10 -24.85 10.33
N HIS A 114 -24.21 -25.09 9.60
CA HIS A 114 -24.22 -25.54 8.19
C HIS A 114 -23.34 -26.77 7.88
N TYR A 115 -23.28 -27.75 8.79
CA TYR A 115 -22.44 -28.96 8.68
C TYR A 115 -23.15 -30.18 8.04
N GLY A 116 -24.35 -30.02 7.48
CA GLY A 116 -25.12 -31.12 6.89
C GLY A 116 -24.35 -31.91 5.82
N TRP A 117 -23.50 -31.21 5.06
CA TRP A 117 -22.66 -31.82 4.03
C TRP A 117 -21.56 -32.76 4.58
N VAL A 118 -21.18 -32.62 5.86
CA VAL A 118 -20.06 -33.36 6.46
C VAL A 118 -20.37 -34.85 6.50
N LYS A 119 -21.58 -35.23 6.96
CA LYS A 119 -22.01 -36.64 7.02
C LYS A 119 -22.18 -37.26 5.63
N GLU A 120 -22.58 -36.46 4.63
CA GLU A 120 -22.83 -36.95 3.28
C GLU A 120 -21.54 -37.11 2.45
N LYS A 121 -20.57 -36.19 2.63
CA LYS A 121 -19.37 -36.14 1.78
C LYS A 121 -18.12 -36.79 2.37
N ILE A 122 -18.05 -36.93 3.70
CA ILE A 122 -16.86 -37.45 4.37
C ILE A 122 -17.14 -38.86 4.86
N LYS A 123 -16.34 -39.83 4.41
CA LYS A 123 -16.46 -41.25 4.76
C LYS A 123 -15.31 -41.67 5.66
N THR A 124 -15.53 -42.63 6.54
CA THR A 124 -14.52 -43.06 7.53
C THR A 124 -13.36 -43.87 6.92
N ASN A 125 -13.60 -44.64 5.86
CA ASN A 125 -12.59 -45.49 5.21
C ASN A 125 -11.80 -44.80 4.08
N ILE A 126 -11.76 -43.47 4.04
CA ILE A 126 -11.00 -42.72 3.03
C ILE A 126 -9.90 -41.91 3.71
N GLN A 127 -8.70 -41.91 3.13
CA GLN A 127 -7.61 -41.08 3.61
C GLN A 127 -7.78 -39.64 3.15
N TYR A 128 -7.76 -38.72 4.09
CA TYR A 128 -7.88 -37.29 3.85
C TYR A 128 -6.62 -36.53 4.23
N VAL A 129 -6.52 -35.34 3.66
CA VAL A 129 -5.60 -34.27 4.02
C VAL A 129 -6.42 -33.14 4.61
N LEU A 130 -6.07 -32.74 5.84
CA LEU A 130 -6.68 -31.63 6.54
C LEU A 130 -5.71 -30.47 6.60
N PHE A 131 -6.19 -29.28 6.23
CA PHE A 131 -5.44 -28.05 6.43
C PHE A 131 -6.27 -27.08 7.28
N GLY A 132 -5.76 -26.68 8.43
CA GLY A 132 -6.51 -25.79 9.31
C GLY A 132 -5.72 -25.33 10.52
N ARG A 133 -6.29 -24.36 11.25
CA ARG A 133 -5.64 -23.74 12.41
C ARG A 133 -5.84 -24.59 13.66
N VAL A 134 -4.74 -24.95 14.33
CA VAL A 134 -4.80 -25.61 15.64
C VAL A 134 -5.29 -24.61 16.68
N SER A 135 -6.37 -24.96 17.36
CA SER A 135 -6.95 -24.21 18.46
C SER A 135 -6.96 -25.07 19.73
N TYR A 136 -7.08 -24.43 20.89
CA TYR A 136 -7.13 -25.12 22.17
C TYR A 136 -8.36 -24.68 22.96
N TYR A 137 -9.03 -25.65 23.58
CA TYR A 137 -10.08 -25.39 24.56
C TYR A 137 -9.94 -26.34 25.75
N LYS A 138 -10.50 -27.56 25.64
CA LYS A 138 -10.25 -28.68 26.58
C LYS A 138 -9.18 -29.61 26.04
N ASN A 139 -9.25 -29.86 24.72
CA ASN A 139 -8.25 -30.57 23.94
C ASN A 139 -7.87 -29.70 22.74
N TYR A 140 -6.77 -30.04 22.07
CA TYR A 140 -6.43 -29.43 20.78
C TYR A 140 -7.44 -29.88 19.72
N TYR A 141 -7.91 -28.92 18.92
CA TYR A 141 -8.90 -29.16 17.87
C TYR A 141 -8.65 -28.25 16.67
N ILE A 142 -9.24 -28.60 15.52
CA ILE A 142 -9.22 -27.76 14.32
C ILE A 142 -10.65 -27.43 13.91
N ALA A 143 -10.97 -26.14 13.84
CA ALA A 143 -12.27 -25.67 13.40
C ALA A 143 -12.29 -25.49 11.87
N HIS A 144 -13.34 -25.97 11.21
CA HIS A 144 -13.56 -25.81 9.77
C HIS A 144 -12.31 -26.00 8.90
N PRO A 145 -11.59 -27.14 8.99
CA PRO A 145 -10.45 -27.38 8.13
C PRO A 145 -10.88 -27.45 6.67
N GLU A 146 -9.95 -27.10 5.79
CA GLU A 146 -10.01 -27.50 4.40
C GLU A 146 -9.76 -29.01 4.31
N ILE A 147 -10.61 -29.72 3.58
CA ILE A 147 -10.62 -31.19 3.51
C ILE A 147 -10.52 -31.62 2.06
N LYS A 148 -9.46 -32.36 1.74
CA LYS A 148 -9.26 -32.99 0.43
C LYS A 148 -8.95 -34.47 0.63
N THR A 149 -9.36 -35.32 -0.31
CA THR A 149 -8.84 -36.69 -0.31
C THR A 149 -7.34 -36.65 -0.62
N LEU A 150 -6.57 -37.61 -0.11
CA LEU A 150 -5.13 -37.64 -0.36
C LEU A 150 -4.83 -37.63 -1.87
N GLU A 151 -5.59 -38.40 -2.65
CA GLU A 151 -5.47 -38.45 -4.11
C GLU A 151 -5.64 -37.05 -4.75
N LYS A 152 -6.68 -36.30 -4.36
CA LYS A 152 -6.94 -34.96 -4.90
C LYS A 152 -5.87 -33.95 -4.48
N PHE A 153 -5.32 -34.09 -3.27
CA PHE A 153 -4.24 -33.22 -2.79
C PHE A 153 -2.93 -33.46 -3.55
N LEU A 154 -2.61 -34.72 -3.85
CA LEU A 154 -1.42 -35.06 -4.65
C LEU A 154 -1.56 -34.60 -6.11
N GLN A 155 -2.78 -34.49 -6.63
CA GLN A 155 -3.06 -33.93 -7.95
C GLN A 155 -3.05 -32.39 -7.99
N SER A 156 -3.27 -31.70 -6.86
CA SER A 156 -3.41 -30.23 -6.83
C SER A 156 -2.08 -29.47 -6.79
N GLU A 157 -0.96 -30.17 -6.63
CA GLU A 157 0.40 -29.61 -6.54
C GLU A 157 0.62 -28.63 -5.37
N GLU A 158 -0.30 -28.58 -4.40
CA GLU A 158 -0.23 -27.68 -3.24
C GLU A 158 1.01 -27.93 -2.37
N TYR A 159 1.55 -29.14 -2.41
CA TYR A 159 2.75 -29.57 -1.70
C TYR A 159 4.06 -29.15 -2.37
N LYS A 160 4.04 -28.54 -3.56
CA LYS A 160 5.27 -28.19 -4.30
C LYS A 160 5.86 -26.85 -3.88
N HIS A 161 5.04 -25.91 -3.44
CA HIS A 161 5.43 -24.52 -3.17
C HIS A 161 4.73 -23.98 -1.93
N LEU A 162 5.18 -22.82 -1.44
CA LEU A 162 4.41 -22.06 -0.47
C LEU A 162 3.07 -21.66 -1.11
N TYR A 163 1.97 -21.98 -0.45
CA TYR A 163 0.63 -21.82 -1.00
C TYR A 163 0.15 -20.36 -0.83
N PRO A 164 -0.04 -19.60 -1.92
CA PRO A 164 -0.45 -18.20 -1.85
C PRO A 164 -1.93 -18.04 -1.51
N ILE A 165 -2.23 -17.05 -0.66
CA ILE A 165 -3.59 -16.64 -0.33
C ILE A 165 -3.87 -15.25 -0.88
N TYR A 166 -4.84 -15.16 -1.78
CA TYR A 166 -5.27 -13.93 -2.43
C TYR A 166 -6.52 -13.35 -1.79
N SER A 167 -6.60 -12.02 -1.78
CA SER A 167 -7.81 -11.30 -1.39
C SER A 167 -8.93 -11.57 -2.39
N THR A 168 -10.12 -11.89 -1.89
CA THR A 168 -11.32 -12.18 -2.70
C THR A 168 -12.57 -11.72 -1.97
N THR A 169 -13.64 -11.42 -2.70
CA THR A 169 -14.98 -11.19 -2.14
C THR A 169 -15.80 -12.48 -2.11
N GLU A 170 -16.88 -12.50 -1.32
CA GLU A 170 -17.79 -13.65 -1.24
C GLU A 170 -18.46 -13.95 -2.59
N ARG A 171 -18.75 -12.90 -3.38
CA ARG A 171 -19.31 -13.02 -4.73
C ARG A 171 -18.31 -13.65 -5.70
N LEU A 172 -17.05 -13.21 -5.65
CA LEU A 172 -15.97 -13.82 -6.44
C LEU A 172 -15.78 -15.29 -6.06
N ALA A 173 -15.75 -15.61 -4.76
CA ALA A 173 -15.62 -16.98 -4.28
C ALA A 173 -16.77 -17.87 -4.79
N LYS A 174 -18.03 -17.39 -4.74
CA LYS A 174 -19.20 -18.11 -5.29
C LYS A 174 -19.11 -18.32 -6.80
N ALA A 175 -18.48 -17.41 -7.53
CA ALA A 175 -18.22 -17.55 -8.97
C ALA A 175 -17.02 -18.47 -9.29
N GLY A 176 -16.34 -19.05 -8.29
CA GLY A 176 -15.15 -19.88 -8.48
C GLY A 176 -13.88 -19.06 -8.72
N LEU A 177 -13.85 -17.81 -8.26
CA LEU A 177 -12.68 -16.93 -8.13
C LEU A 177 -12.32 -16.75 -6.66
N ASN A 178 -12.34 -17.84 -5.90
CA ASN A 178 -11.70 -17.88 -4.59
C ASN A 178 -10.16 -17.79 -4.75
N SER A 179 -9.41 -17.86 -3.65
CA SER A 179 -7.94 -17.82 -3.69
C SER A 179 -7.34 -18.80 -4.73
N ASP A 180 -7.83 -20.03 -4.76
CA ASP A 180 -7.39 -21.07 -5.71
C ASP A 180 -7.71 -20.71 -7.17
N GLY A 181 -8.87 -20.10 -7.41
CA GLY A 181 -9.30 -19.63 -8.71
C GLY A 181 -8.43 -18.49 -9.22
N ILE A 182 -8.14 -17.50 -8.36
CA ILE A 182 -7.24 -16.39 -8.67
C ILE A 182 -5.82 -16.92 -8.91
N MET A 183 -5.31 -17.77 -8.02
CA MET A 183 -4.02 -18.43 -8.17
C MET A 183 -3.91 -19.15 -9.51
N SER A 184 -4.93 -19.93 -9.88
CA SER A 184 -4.96 -20.66 -11.16
C SER A 184 -4.95 -19.72 -12.36
N PHE A 185 -5.63 -18.57 -12.27
CA PHE A 185 -5.61 -17.56 -13.32
C PHE A 185 -4.22 -16.94 -13.46
N ILE A 186 -3.60 -16.53 -12.35
CA ILE A 186 -2.24 -15.97 -12.33
C ILE A 186 -1.23 -16.99 -12.87
N LYS A 187 -1.33 -18.28 -12.53
CA LYS A 187 -0.44 -19.33 -13.08
C LYS A 187 -0.43 -19.38 -14.62
N ILE A 188 -1.58 -19.14 -15.26
CA ILE A 188 -1.71 -19.15 -16.73
C ILE A 188 -1.17 -17.83 -17.32
N VAL A 189 -1.52 -16.71 -16.69
CA VAL A 189 -1.23 -15.37 -17.20
C VAL A 189 0.24 -15.00 -17.03
N LEU A 190 0.83 -15.32 -15.88
CA LEU A 190 2.14 -14.82 -15.48
C LEU A 190 3.25 -15.18 -16.49
N PRO A 191 3.37 -16.43 -17.01
CA PRO A 191 4.37 -16.76 -18.03
C PRO A 191 4.19 -15.99 -19.35
N GLN A 192 2.94 -15.67 -19.73
CA GLN A 192 2.68 -14.87 -20.93
C GLN A 192 3.02 -13.40 -20.68
N ALA A 193 2.64 -12.86 -19.52
CA ALA A 193 2.94 -11.50 -19.10
C ALA A 193 4.45 -11.24 -19.04
N MET A 194 5.23 -12.19 -18.52
CA MET A 194 6.69 -12.08 -18.41
C MET A 194 7.40 -11.82 -19.75
N LYS A 195 6.83 -12.22 -20.89
CA LYS A 195 7.39 -11.94 -22.23
C LYS A 195 7.37 -10.46 -22.59
N TYR A 196 6.49 -9.68 -21.97
CA TYR A 196 6.27 -8.26 -22.26
C TYR A 196 6.84 -7.34 -21.17
N ILE A 197 7.27 -7.89 -20.03
CA ILE A 197 7.87 -7.13 -18.93
C ILE A 197 9.35 -6.95 -19.22
N LYS A 198 9.79 -5.70 -19.34
CA LYS A 198 11.20 -5.33 -19.49
C LYS A 198 11.75 -4.87 -18.15
N GLU A 199 13.03 -5.14 -17.89
CA GLU A 199 13.72 -4.64 -16.71
C GLU A 199 13.79 -3.11 -16.76
N PRO A 200 13.14 -2.39 -15.81
CA PRO A 200 13.11 -0.93 -15.84
C PRO A 200 14.43 -0.28 -15.39
N TYR A 201 15.29 -1.02 -14.67
CA TYR A 201 16.48 -0.46 -14.05
C TYR A 201 17.78 -0.94 -14.70
N PRO A 202 18.82 -0.08 -14.74
CA PRO A 202 20.15 -0.51 -15.19
C PRO A 202 20.73 -1.61 -14.31
N ASN A 203 21.53 -2.49 -14.90
CA ASN A 203 22.18 -3.60 -14.19
C ASN A 203 23.07 -3.14 -13.01
N GLU A 204 23.64 -1.93 -13.10
CA GLU A 204 24.43 -1.32 -12.01
C GLU A 204 23.57 -1.10 -10.76
N LEU A 205 22.39 -0.50 -10.94
CA LEU A 205 21.45 -0.28 -9.83
C LEU A 205 20.99 -1.59 -9.20
N LEU A 206 20.76 -2.62 -10.02
CA LEU A 206 20.40 -3.95 -9.52
C LEU A 206 21.47 -4.52 -8.59
N LYS A 207 22.74 -4.39 -8.97
CA LYS A 207 23.88 -4.89 -8.19
C LYS A 207 24.05 -4.11 -6.90
N ASP A 208 24.04 -2.78 -6.98
CA ASP A 208 24.30 -1.90 -5.84
C ASP A 208 23.21 -2.03 -4.78
N ALA A 209 21.93 -2.09 -5.20
CA ALA A 209 20.79 -2.26 -4.32
C ALA A 209 20.46 -3.74 -4.02
N LYS A 210 21.26 -4.71 -4.51
CA LYS A 210 21.07 -6.16 -4.32
C LYS A 210 19.67 -6.64 -4.71
N LEU A 211 19.16 -6.14 -5.83
CA LEU A 211 17.83 -6.42 -6.34
C LEU A 211 17.83 -7.65 -7.25
N VAL A 212 16.83 -8.50 -7.08
CA VAL A 212 16.49 -9.52 -8.08
C VAL A 212 15.92 -8.86 -9.34
N SER A 213 15.96 -9.57 -10.47
CA SER A 213 15.34 -9.09 -11.71
C SER A 213 13.84 -8.93 -11.54
N ILE A 214 13.22 -8.07 -12.36
CA ILE A 214 11.77 -7.89 -12.32
C ILE A 214 11.00 -9.20 -12.61
N THR A 215 11.54 -10.06 -13.47
CA THR A 215 10.94 -11.36 -13.80
C THR A 215 10.99 -12.31 -12.61
N GLU A 216 12.13 -12.38 -11.91
CA GLU A 216 12.28 -13.18 -10.70
C GLU A 216 11.39 -12.65 -9.58
N ALA A 217 11.27 -11.32 -9.44
CA ALA A 217 10.40 -10.70 -8.45
C ALA A 217 8.92 -11.07 -8.67
N TYR A 218 8.42 -10.96 -9.90
CA TYR A 218 7.04 -11.35 -10.21
C TYR A 218 6.80 -12.85 -10.03
N GLN A 219 7.76 -13.71 -10.37
CA GLN A 219 7.62 -15.15 -10.14
C GLN A 219 7.52 -15.46 -8.63
N ASN A 220 8.43 -14.88 -7.83
CA ASN A 220 8.57 -15.21 -6.42
C ASN A 220 7.57 -14.46 -5.51
N ILE A 221 6.98 -13.33 -5.95
CA ILE A 221 5.91 -12.66 -5.18
C ILE A 221 4.61 -13.47 -5.22
N HIS A 222 4.39 -14.29 -6.26
CA HIS A 222 3.21 -15.16 -6.38
C HIS A 222 3.48 -16.62 -6.02
N PHE A 223 4.62 -17.15 -6.44
CA PHE A 223 4.97 -18.57 -6.32
C PHE A 223 6.40 -18.75 -5.81
N PRO A 224 6.71 -18.30 -4.57
CA PRO A 224 8.03 -18.45 -3.99
C PRO A 224 8.35 -19.93 -3.71
N LYS A 225 9.59 -20.33 -4.03
CA LYS A 225 10.11 -21.65 -3.65
C LYS A 225 10.48 -21.69 -2.16
N THR A 226 11.06 -20.60 -1.67
CA THR A 226 11.44 -20.42 -0.27
C THR A 226 10.98 -19.07 0.26
N GLU A 227 10.89 -18.95 1.58
CA GLU A 227 10.56 -17.68 2.23
C GLU A 227 11.59 -16.58 1.89
N LYS A 228 12.87 -16.94 1.76
CA LYS A 228 13.93 -16.02 1.33
C LYS A 228 13.70 -15.47 -0.09
N ASP A 229 13.17 -16.29 -0.99
CA ASP A 229 12.86 -15.85 -2.35
C ASP A 229 11.69 -14.87 -2.37
N TYR A 230 10.69 -15.11 -1.52
CA TYR A 230 9.58 -14.18 -1.29
C TYR A 230 10.08 -12.84 -0.73
N GLU A 231 10.94 -12.87 0.29
CA GLU A 231 11.50 -11.65 0.91
C GLU A 231 12.26 -10.79 -0.11
N LYS A 232 13.08 -11.41 -0.97
CA LYS A 232 13.79 -10.71 -2.05
C LYS A 232 12.84 -10.08 -3.06
N ALA A 233 11.79 -10.81 -3.45
CA ALA A 233 10.77 -10.29 -4.36
C ALA A 233 10.00 -9.12 -3.74
N LEU A 234 9.61 -9.25 -2.48
CA LEU A 234 8.92 -8.20 -1.72
C LEU A 234 9.80 -6.95 -1.59
N TYR A 235 11.09 -7.14 -1.27
CA TYR A 235 12.05 -6.04 -1.23
C TYR A 235 12.16 -5.36 -2.59
N ARG A 236 12.26 -6.13 -3.68
CA ARG A 236 12.28 -5.58 -5.03
C ARG A 236 11.04 -4.75 -5.36
N MET A 237 9.83 -5.24 -5.05
CA MET A 237 8.60 -4.50 -5.32
C MET A 237 8.53 -3.20 -4.53
N LYS A 238 8.85 -3.24 -3.23
CA LYS A 238 8.89 -2.06 -2.35
C LYS A 238 9.94 -1.04 -2.80
N PHE A 239 11.12 -1.53 -3.17
CA PHE A 239 12.19 -0.68 -3.70
C PHE A 239 11.71 0.01 -4.97
N SER A 240 11.10 -0.73 -5.89
CA SER A 240 10.68 -0.18 -7.18
C SER A 240 9.67 0.94 -7.00
N GLU A 241 8.65 0.72 -6.17
CA GLU A 241 7.64 1.74 -5.85
C GLU A 241 8.26 3.00 -5.23
N ALA A 242 9.12 2.84 -4.22
CA ALA A 242 9.77 3.97 -3.58
C ALA A 242 10.72 4.71 -4.52
N PHE A 243 11.50 3.97 -5.32
CA PHE A 243 12.51 4.52 -6.21
C PHE A 243 11.89 5.24 -7.40
N ASP A 244 10.84 4.70 -8.01
CA ASP A 244 10.11 5.34 -9.10
C ASP A 244 9.50 6.68 -8.63
N LEU A 245 8.97 6.71 -7.40
CA LEU A 245 8.49 7.95 -6.78
C LEU A 245 9.62 8.97 -6.58
N GLN A 246 10.80 8.53 -6.13
CA GLN A 246 11.97 9.41 -6.00
C GLN A 246 12.47 9.93 -7.35
N ILE A 247 12.50 9.09 -8.39
CA ILE A 247 12.83 9.51 -9.75
C ILE A 247 11.85 10.58 -10.22
N PHE A 248 10.55 10.37 -10.00
CA PHE A 248 9.52 11.33 -10.36
C PHE A 248 9.77 12.70 -9.71
N TYR A 249 10.05 12.75 -8.41
CA TYR A 249 10.38 14.00 -7.72
C TYR A 249 11.70 14.61 -8.18
N ALA A 250 12.74 13.80 -8.39
CA ALA A 250 14.02 14.26 -8.89
C ALA A 250 13.87 14.89 -10.28
N TYR A 251 13.11 14.25 -11.17
CA TYR A 251 12.79 14.77 -12.49
C TYR A 251 12.04 16.10 -12.40
N GLN A 252 11.01 16.19 -11.56
CA GLN A 252 10.27 17.45 -11.34
C GLN A 252 11.18 18.57 -10.85
N ASN A 253 12.11 18.29 -9.91
CA ASN A 253 13.05 19.27 -9.41
C ASN A 253 13.98 19.78 -10.54
N VAL A 254 14.51 18.89 -11.39
CA VAL A 254 15.36 19.27 -12.53
C VAL A 254 14.60 20.11 -13.55
N VAL A 255 13.36 19.75 -13.86
CA VAL A 255 12.52 20.52 -14.80
C VAL A 255 12.23 21.91 -14.25
N ARG A 256 11.86 22.01 -12.97
CA ARG A 256 11.60 23.28 -12.28
C ARG A 256 12.83 24.19 -12.28
N ASP A 257 14.00 23.65 -11.96
CA ASP A 257 15.25 24.42 -11.90
C ASP A 257 15.69 24.94 -13.28
N LYS A 258 15.29 24.28 -14.37
CA LYS A 258 15.57 24.73 -15.75
C LYS A 258 14.60 25.79 -16.28
N GLN A 259 13.34 25.80 -15.83
CA GLN A 259 12.28 26.63 -16.42
C GLN A 259 12.17 28.04 -15.81
N GLN A 260 12.80 28.29 -14.66
CA GLN A 260 12.72 29.59 -13.99
C GLN A 260 14.07 30.29 -14.04
N THR A 261 14.07 31.60 -14.30
CA THR A 261 15.16 32.51 -13.90
C THR A 261 14.93 32.84 -12.42
N PRO A 262 15.60 32.17 -11.48
CA PRO A 262 15.28 32.29 -10.07
C PRO A 262 15.83 33.61 -9.55
N TYR A 263 14.96 34.37 -8.88
CA TYR A 263 15.36 35.59 -8.20
C TYR A 263 16.28 35.25 -7.03
N ARG A 264 17.43 35.92 -6.95
CA ARG A 264 18.40 35.75 -5.87
C ARG A 264 18.22 36.86 -4.86
N PHE A 265 17.92 36.47 -3.62
CA PHE A 265 17.92 37.43 -2.52
C PHE A 265 19.37 37.66 -2.10
N THR A 266 19.78 38.92 -2.06
CA THR A 266 21.18 39.31 -1.79
C THR A 266 21.34 40.08 -0.49
N LYS A 267 20.24 40.59 0.07
CA LYS A 267 20.26 41.47 1.24
C LYS A 267 19.39 40.92 2.37
N VAL A 268 19.92 40.99 3.59
CA VAL A 268 19.11 41.04 4.82
C VAL A 268 19.03 42.52 5.19
N GLY A 269 17.90 43.16 4.88
CA GLY A 269 17.79 44.60 4.86
C GLY A 269 17.38 45.22 6.19
N LYS A 270 17.00 46.49 6.14
CA LYS A 270 16.68 47.27 7.35
C LYS A 270 15.41 46.76 8.01
N LEU A 271 14.41 46.32 7.25
CA LEU A 271 13.12 45.90 7.81
C LEU A 271 13.26 44.64 8.64
N PHE A 272 13.97 43.63 8.13
CA PHE A 272 14.25 42.41 8.89
C PHE A 272 15.01 42.71 10.18
N ASN A 273 16.08 43.49 10.10
CA ASN A 273 16.92 43.81 11.26
C ASN A 273 16.19 44.67 12.28
N GLU A 274 15.38 45.64 11.84
CA GLU A 274 14.60 46.49 12.74
C GLU A 274 13.50 45.68 13.43
N PHE A 275 12.79 44.84 12.69
CA PHE A 275 11.79 43.96 13.26
C PHE A 275 12.40 43.03 14.32
N TYR A 276 13.51 42.36 13.99
CA TYR A 276 14.19 41.43 14.87
C TYR A 276 14.70 42.08 16.17
N ASN A 277 15.27 43.28 16.07
CA ASN A 277 15.90 43.94 17.22
C ASN A 277 14.94 44.79 18.07
N LYS A 278 13.88 45.36 17.48
CA LYS A 278 13.03 46.36 18.17
C LYS A 278 11.55 45.97 18.31
N HIS A 279 11.01 45.16 17.41
CA HIS A 279 9.57 44.86 17.38
C HIS A 279 9.23 43.43 17.82
N LEU A 280 10.21 42.53 17.81
CA LEU A 280 10.01 41.15 18.21
C LEU A 280 9.80 41.06 19.74
N PRO A 281 8.65 40.56 20.23
CA PRO A 281 8.29 40.64 21.65
C PRO A 281 8.95 39.57 22.54
N PHE A 282 9.75 38.67 21.97
CA PHE A 282 10.43 37.58 22.67
C PHE A 282 11.70 37.19 21.94
N GLU A 283 12.62 36.49 22.61
CA GLU A 283 13.81 35.98 21.94
C GLU A 283 13.48 34.72 21.11
N LEU A 284 13.95 34.67 19.86
CA LEU A 284 13.80 33.47 19.04
C LEU A 284 14.57 32.29 19.64
N THR A 285 13.95 31.11 19.58
CA THR A 285 14.62 29.87 19.97
C THR A 285 15.78 29.53 19.01
N LYS A 286 16.72 28.70 19.46
CA LYS A 286 17.82 28.20 18.61
C LYS A 286 17.28 27.51 17.34
N ALA A 287 16.18 26.78 17.45
CA ALA A 287 15.53 26.12 16.32
C ALA A 287 14.95 27.13 15.31
N GLN A 288 14.24 28.16 15.78
CA GLN A 288 13.71 29.22 14.91
C GLN A 288 14.84 29.98 14.19
N LYS A 289 15.92 30.35 14.90
CA LYS A 289 17.10 31.00 14.32
C LYS A 289 17.75 30.11 13.25
N LYS A 290 17.86 28.79 13.48
CA LYS A 290 18.38 27.82 12.50
C LYS A 290 17.51 27.77 11.25
N VAL A 291 16.21 27.63 11.40
CA VAL A 291 15.27 27.54 10.27
C VAL A 291 15.25 28.83 9.43
N ILE A 292 15.30 30.00 10.06
CA ILE A 292 15.35 31.28 9.32
C ILE A 292 16.64 31.37 8.50
N ARG A 293 17.78 30.89 9.02
CA ARG A 293 19.03 30.81 8.26
C ARG A 293 18.92 29.84 7.09
N GLU A 294 18.30 28.68 7.26
CA GLU A 294 18.07 27.74 6.16
C GLU A 294 17.18 28.32 5.05
N ILE A 295 16.13 29.06 5.44
CA ILE A 295 15.27 29.79 4.49
C ILE A 295 16.08 30.85 3.75
N TRP A 296 16.88 31.62 4.46
CA TRP A 296 17.75 32.65 3.87
C TRP A 296 18.73 32.06 2.85
N GLU A 297 19.41 30.96 3.19
CA GLU A 297 20.35 30.31 2.27
C GLU A 297 19.64 29.79 1.01
N ASP A 298 18.43 29.27 1.14
CA ASP A 298 17.66 28.79 -0.01
C ASP A 298 17.21 29.94 -0.93
N LEU A 299 16.71 31.04 -0.35
CA LEU A 299 16.34 32.25 -1.09
C LEU A 299 17.56 32.91 -1.78
N ARG A 300 18.76 32.73 -1.24
CA ARG A 300 20.02 33.23 -1.82
C ARG A 300 20.60 32.29 -2.88
N SER A 301 20.26 31.00 -2.86
CA SER A 301 20.84 29.97 -3.72
C SER A 301 20.64 30.24 -5.23
N GLY A 302 19.63 31.04 -5.58
CA GLY A 302 19.20 31.18 -6.97
C GLY A 302 18.59 29.88 -7.48
N ARG A 303 17.76 29.26 -6.65
CA ARG A 303 16.80 28.21 -7.00
C ARG A 303 15.47 28.57 -6.33
N GLN A 304 14.37 28.07 -6.86
CA GLN A 304 13.08 28.29 -6.22
C GLN A 304 13.04 27.55 -4.88
N MET A 305 12.87 28.28 -3.78
CA MET A 305 12.65 27.69 -2.46
C MET A 305 11.30 26.95 -2.43
N ASN A 306 11.33 25.67 -2.09
CA ASN A 306 10.13 24.87 -1.80
C ASN A 306 10.35 24.11 -0.49
N ARG A 307 9.91 24.69 0.62
CA ARG A 307 10.15 24.18 1.97
C ARG A 307 8.85 23.94 2.73
N LEU A 308 8.80 22.83 3.45
CA LEU A 308 7.79 22.57 4.47
C LEU A 308 8.33 22.98 5.83
N LEU A 309 7.78 24.05 6.40
CA LEU A 309 8.06 24.45 7.77
C LEU A 309 7.22 23.63 8.75
N GLN A 310 7.80 22.57 9.30
CA GLN A 310 7.12 21.67 10.25
C GLN A 310 7.45 22.03 11.71
N GLY A 311 6.43 21.94 12.57
CA GLY A 311 6.59 22.07 14.02
C GLY A 311 5.25 22.06 14.75
N ASP A 312 5.28 21.83 16.06
CA ASP A 312 4.07 21.69 16.87
C ASP A 312 3.22 22.97 16.96
N VAL A 313 1.97 22.84 17.40
CA VAL A 313 1.11 24.00 17.66
C VAL A 313 1.78 24.88 18.71
N GLY A 314 1.87 26.19 18.44
CA GLY A 314 2.54 27.15 19.34
C GLY A 314 4.06 27.27 19.16
N SER A 315 4.71 26.48 18.30
CA SER A 315 6.18 26.55 18.08
C SER A 315 6.69 27.83 17.38
N GLY A 316 5.81 28.78 17.09
CA GLY A 316 6.17 30.05 16.45
C GLY A 316 6.36 29.97 14.92
N LYS A 317 5.69 29.03 14.22
CA LYS A 317 5.75 28.95 12.74
C LYS A 317 5.41 30.29 12.07
N THR A 318 4.43 31.01 12.61
CA THR A 318 4.00 32.32 12.09
C THR A 318 5.11 33.37 12.16
N ILE A 319 5.96 33.36 13.19
CA ILE A 319 7.05 34.34 13.31
C ILE A 319 8.17 34.06 12.30
N VAL A 320 8.47 32.78 12.07
CA VAL A 320 9.43 32.36 11.03
C VAL A 320 8.92 32.76 9.65
N ALA A 321 7.63 32.55 9.36
CA ALA A 321 7.00 32.95 8.11
C ALA A 321 7.05 34.48 7.91
N LEU A 322 6.70 35.26 8.95
CA LEU A 322 6.76 36.72 8.91
C LEU A 322 8.18 37.23 8.64
N MET A 323 9.19 36.66 9.30
CA MET A 323 10.58 37.05 9.06
C MET A 323 11.04 36.68 7.64
N SER A 324 10.54 35.57 7.08
CA SER A 324 10.79 35.18 5.70
C SER A 324 10.14 36.17 4.70
N ILE A 325 8.95 36.68 5.02
CA ILE A 325 8.28 37.74 4.26
C ILE A 325 9.11 39.03 4.27
N LEU A 326 9.64 39.43 5.42
CA LEU A 326 10.48 40.63 5.53
C LEU A 326 11.78 40.50 4.70
N LEU A 327 12.38 39.31 4.61
CA LEU A 327 13.50 39.07 3.69
C LEU A 327 13.11 39.33 2.24
N ALA A 328 11.92 38.92 1.80
CA ALA A 328 11.44 39.19 0.45
C ALA A 328 11.24 40.69 0.19
N ILE A 329 10.63 41.40 1.14
CA ILE A 329 10.38 42.84 1.05
C ILE A 329 11.69 43.63 1.01
N ASP A 330 12.67 43.26 1.84
CA ASP A 330 14.02 43.88 1.83
C ASP A 330 14.75 43.70 0.49
N ASN A 331 14.39 42.67 -0.29
CA ASN A 331 14.93 42.44 -1.65
C ASN A 331 14.04 43.02 -2.76
N GLY A 332 13.05 43.87 -2.42
CA GLY A 332 12.20 44.58 -3.39
C GLY A 332 11.01 43.78 -3.93
N TYR A 333 10.75 42.60 -3.36
CA TYR A 333 9.63 41.75 -3.76
C TYR A 333 8.40 41.96 -2.87
N GLN A 334 7.24 41.55 -3.38
CA GLN A 334 6.04 41.40 -2.58
C GLN A 334 5.91 39.96 -2.08
N ALA A 335 5.23 39.77 -0.96
CA ALA A 335 4.97 38.45 -0.40
C ALA A 335 3.47 38.24 -0.16
N CYS A 336 3.03 36.99 -0.26
CA CYS A 336 1.66 36.60 0.04
C CYS A 336 1.67 35.48 1.08
N LEU A 337 0.87 35.63 2.14
CA LEU A 337 0.61 34.57 3.10
C LEU A 337 -0.80 34.01 2.85
N MET A 338 -0.88 32.75 2.44
CA MET A 338 -2.15 32.06 2.22
C MET A 338 -2.56 31.29 3.47
N ALA A 339 -3.87 31.25 3.74
CA ALA A 339 -4.46 30.47 4.82
C ALA A 339 -5.66 29.68 4.29
N PRO A 340 -5.98 28.50 4.88
CA PRO A 340 -7.02 27.61 4.33
C PRO A 340 -8.45 28.12 4.55
N THR A 341 -8.65 29.06 5.50
CA THR A 341 -9.98 29.63 5.80
C THR A 341 -9.89 31.14 5.99
N GLU A 342 -11.00 31.84 5.73
CA GLU A 342 -11.07 33.29 5.94
C GLU A 342 -10.82 33.68 7.39
N LEU A 343 -11.33 32.90 8.35
CA LEU A 343 -11.14 33.14 9.77
C LEU A 343 -9.64 33.11 10.15
N LEU A 344 -8.90 32.11 9.65
CA LEU A 344 -7.46 32.02 9.88
C LEU A 344 -6.70 33.15 9.16
N ALA A 345 -7.11 33.52 7.95
CA ALA A 345 -6.53 34.65 7.23
C ALA A 345 -6.72 35.97 8.01
N GLN A 346 -7.92 36.21 8.54
CA GLN A 346 -8.22 37.36 9.40
C GLN A 346 -7.41 37.36 10.70
N GLN A 347 -7.22 36.18 11.33
CA GLN A 347 -6.38 36.05 12.52
C GLN A 347 -4.92 36.39 12.20
N HIS A 348 -4.35 35.80 11.14
CA HIS A 348 -3.00 36.12 10.69
C HIS A 348 -2.83 37.60 10.36
N PHE A 349 -3.78 38.19 9.64
CA PHE A 349 -3.79 39.61 9.32
C PHE A 349 -3.74 40.47 10.59
N LYS A 350 -4.65 40.25 11.55
CA LYS A 350 -4.66 41.01 12.81
C LYS A 350 -3.34 40.88 13.58
N THR A 351 -2.80 39.67 13.69
CA THR A 351 -1.54 39.42 14.40
C THR A 351 -0.35 40.07 13.71
N ILE A 352 -0.23 39.90 12.38
CA ILE A 352 0.89 40.43 11.60
C ILE A 352 0.84 41.95 11.53
N SER A 353 -0.33 42.55 11.26
CA SER A 353 -0.49 44.01 11.24
C SER A 353 -0.18 44.64 12.60
N LYS A 354 -0.49 43.96 13.70
CA LYS A 354 -0.09 44.40 15.04
C LYS A 354 1.42 44.35 15.24
N LEU A 355 2.07 43.25 14.82
CA LEU A 355 3.52 43.05 14.95
C LEU A 355 4.34 44.02 14.08
N LEU A 356 3.84 44.36 12.90
CA LEU A 356 4.49 45.29 11.96
C LEU A 356 4.17 46.77 12.23
N LYS A 357 3.39 47.08 13.28
CA LYS A 357 3.04 48.46 13.60
C LYS A 357 4.30 49.31 13.83
N GLY A 358 4.43 50.40 13.07
CA GLY A 358 5.58 51.31 13.12
C GLY A 358 6.67 51.02 12.08
N LEU A 359 6.57 49.92 11.34
CA LEU A 359 7.40 49.66 10.16
C LEU A 359 6.70 50.18 8.90
N PRO A 360 7.44 50.63 7.86
CA PRO A 360 6.88 51.08 6.60
C PRO A 360 6.51 49.88 5.71
N VAL A 361 5.65 48.99 6.22
CA VAL A 361 5.17 47.79 5.53
C VAL A 361 3.64 47.83 5.49
N GLU A 362 3.09 47.88 4.28
CA GLU A 362 1.65 47.78 4.05
C GLU A 362 1.22 46.30 4.07
N VAL A 363 0.15 46.01 4.81
CA VAL A 363 -0.43 44.67 4.92
C VAL A 363 -1.91 44.79 4.59
N ASP A 364 -2.37 44.01 3.62
CA ASP A 364 -3.77 43.95 3.19
C ASP A 364 -4.33 42.53 3.32
N LEU A 365 -5.64 42.43 3.48
CA LEU A 365 -6.37 41.16 3.55
C LEU A 365 -7.32 40.99 2.36
N LEU A 366 -7.09 39.97 1.54
CA LEU A 366 -7.96 39.59 0.44
C LEU A 366 -8.64 38.25 0.73
N VAL A 367 -9.93 38.29 1.08
CA VAL A 367 -10.76 37.10 1.32
C VAL A 367 -12.05 37.15 0.48
N GLY A 368 -12.81 36.06 0.45
CA GLY A 368 -14.08 35.95 -0.27
C GLY A 368 -15.10 36.98 0.24
N SER A 369 -15.15 37.22 1.55
CA SER A 369 -16.00 38.24 2.18
C SER A 369 -15.56 39.70 1.97
N THR A 370 -14.37 39.99 1.41
CA THR A 370 -13.92 41.37 1.19
C THR A 370 -14.84 42.09 0.18
N PRO A 371 -15.33 43.31 0.48
CA PRO A 371 -16.19 44.09 -0.41
C PRO A 371 -15.56 44.35 -1.79
N LYS A 372 -16.40 44.41 -2.84
CA LYS A 372 -15.93 44.52 -4.24
C LYS A 372 -15.04 45.75 -4.49
N LYS A 373 -15.36 46.90 -3.88
CA LYS A 373 -14.58 48.15 -3.99
C LYS A 373 -13.19 47.99 -3.38
N GLU A 374 -13.10 47.38 -2.21
CA GLU A 374 -11.85 47.14 -1.48
C GLU A 374 -10.98 46.09 -2.20
N LYS A 375 -11.59 45.01 -2.70
CA LYS A 375 -10.90 44.03 -3.56
C LYS A 375 -10.23 44.68 -4.77
N LEU A 376 -10.89 45.64 -5.42
CA LEU A 376 -10.31 46.37 -6.55
C LEU A 376 -9.15 47.26 -6.13
N SER A 377 -9.23 47.88 -4.95
CA SER A 377 -8.13 48.66 -4.39
C SER A 377 -6.90 47.79 -4.12
N ILE A 378 -7.07 46.70 -3.36
CA ILE A 378 -5.99 45.76 -3.02
C ILE A 378 -5.33 45.20 -4.29
N LYS A 379 -6.14 44.80 -5.27
CA LYS A 379 -5.62 44.26 -6.55
C LYS A 379 -4.78 45.26 -7.35
N ARG A 380 -4.95 46.57 -7.15
CA ARG A 380 -4.12 47.59 -7.81
C ARG A 380 -2.72 47.70 -7.18
N PHE A 381 -2.57 47.38 -5.90
CA PHE A 381 -1.29 47.41 -5.20
C PHE A 381 -0.45 46.14 -5.42
N ILE A 382 -1.05 45.05 -5.89
CA ILE A 382 -0.33 43.84 -6.30
C ILE A 382 0.44 44.14 -7.60
N ARG A 383 1.77 44.22 -7.50
CA ARG A 383 2.68 44.38 -8.63
C ARG A 383 2.63 43.09 -9.45
N ARG A 384 2.41 43.24 -10.76
CA ARG A 384 2.42 42.12 -11.72
C ARG A 384 3.83 41.78 -12.15
#